data_AF-A0A853SUH9-F1
#
_entry.id   AF-A0A853SUH9-F1
#
_cell.length_a   1.000
_cell.length_b   1.000
_cell.length_c   1.000
_cell.angle_alpha   90.00
_cell.angle_beta   90.00
_cell.angle_gamma   90.00
#
_symmetry.space_group_name_H-M   'P 1'
#
loop_
_entity.id
_entity.type
_entity.pdbx_description
1 polymer ?
#
loop_
_entity_poly.entity_id
_entity_poly.type
_entity_poly.pdbx_seq_one_letter_code
_entity_poly.pdbx_strand_id
1 'polypeptide(L)'
;MRYTFWVSTMAMALAWGTLAPAQAAPRFYEGAPMAYASAVERRDGGVVLAFLRENGEVNGYYCQCNGISEKRMNLDKYGQASIEAVFQLDLDSEGETTFVLSRSANSGAAYGLHAYRYERSGGKMFKVPALQPALDAIVRGATTMDEAQVRAALASLQLIDYSIAYAPTSVAGFDAIEHAHGKLAGYFNIDGELLPGKPADAPAFAYKKTYQEKDGHYLTVTYLLGKGWEGGRAPSYHVKWITWETQPQRFAGSQDGPFIEYDVNCCVGSVFARGLYAQGKRTGVWHYEEPNTIRSSGAFVDDKAEGPWTYASGDETTTGMMQRGQRTGRWEVRPGVAEWRAADMHSYTGYDHFVKDRLDGPSERRAGGVVQWQGTYVNGKKQGQWVEPGGGGNYVDDIKQGPWKKSTPDGGWQVLTMLNGKPDGKLEQYAADGRLELVEHYRLGVLDGTMESFYPDGKRRYQGTFADGKRDGAETLLYPDGELPQFHRNWHMGVLHGVNIENFQNGKPKQIGAYNMGRKTGRFQYFRDDGQLIEETMY
;
A
#
# COMPACT_ATOMS: atom_id res chain seq x y z
N MET A 1 44.09 27.73 -36.37
CA MET A 1 45.12 27.73 -35.31
C MET A 1 45.41 26.27 -34.95
N ARG A 2 46.42 25.70 -35.60
CA ARG A 2 47.76 25.36 -35.07
C ARG A 2 47.79 23.99 -34.39
N TYR A 3 48.09 23.00 -35.24
CA TYR A 3 48.80 21.77 -34.91
C TYR A 3 50.12 22.06 -34.18
N THR A 4 50.49 21.21 -33.21
CA THR A 4 51.90 20.88 -32.98
C THR A 4 52.03 19.46 -32.41
N PHE A 5 52.89 18.70 -33.07
CA PHE A 5 53.37 17.34 -32.79
C PHE A 5 54.16 17.27 -31.47
N TRP A 6 54.36 16.06 -30.92
CA TRP A 6 55.66 15.36 -30.96
C TRP A 6 55.56 13.97 -30.31
N VAL A 7 55.91 12.95 -31.09
CA VAL A 7 56.27 11.61 -30.60
C VAL A 7 57.68 11.72 -30.01
N SER A 8 57.90 11.17 -28.82
CA SER A 8 59.25 10.82 -28.36
C SER A 8 59.17 9.56 -27.50
N THR A 9 59.61 8.47 -28.10
CA THR A 9 60.03 7.23 -27.46
C THR A 9 61.14 7.52 -26.44
N MET A 10 60.92 7.16 -25.19
CA MET A 10 61.99 7.01 -24.21
C MET A 10 61.73 5.75 -23.39
N ALA A 11 62.48 4.71 -23.72
CA ALA A 11 62.59 3.51 -22.92
C ALA A 11 63.45 3.81 -21.70
N MET A 12 63.01 3.44 -20.49
CA MET A 12 63.91 2.96 -19.44
C MET A 12 63.17 2.37 -18.23
N ALA A 13 63.75 1.26 -17.77
CA ALA A 13 63.71 0.69 -16.42
C ALA A 13 62.38 0.09 -15.93
N LEU A 14 62.15 -1.17 -16.34
CA LEU A 14 61.47 -2.18 -15.53
C LEU A 14 62.29 -2.40 -14.24
N ALA A 15 61.95 -1.67 -13.17
CA ALA A 15 62.35 -2.05 -11.83
C ALA A 15 61.48 -3.25 -11.42
N TRP A 16 62.05 -4.45 -11.48
CA TRP A 16 61.47 -5.65 -10.88
C TRP A 16 61.59 -5.52 -9.36
N GLY A 17 60.70 -4.73 -8.76
CA GLY A 17 60.35 -4.92 -7.37
C GLY A 17 59.53 -6.19 -7.29
N THR A 18 60.09 -7.25 -6.71
CA THR A 18 59.32 -8.44 -6.33
C THR A 18 58.27 -8.01 -5.31
N LEU A 19 57.07 -7.68 -5.78
CA LEU A 19 55.88 -7.70 -4.93
C LEU A 19 55.75 -9.15 -4.45
N ALA A 20 56.08 -9.38 -3.18
CA ALA A 20 55.70 -10.60 -2.50
C ALA A 20 54.19 -10.79 -2.72
N PRO A 21 53.72 -12.00 -3.09
CA PRO A 21 52.29 -12.23 -3.19
C PRO A 21 51.68 -11.86 -1.84
N ALA A 22 50.65 -11.00 -1.85
CA ALA A 22 49.87 -10.71 -0.67
C ALA A 22 49.41 -12.05 -0.08
N GLN A 23 49.96 -12.42 1.07
CA GLN A 23 49.64 -13.67 1.74
C GLN A 23 48.14 -13.62 2.03
N ALA A 24 47.37 -14.52 1.41
CA ALA A 24 45.94 -14.60 1.64
C ALA A 24 45.72 -14.72 3.16
N ALA A 25 44.79 -13.94 3.70
CA ALA A 25 44.49 -13.99 5.12
C ALA A 25 44.18 -15.45 5.52
N PRO A 26 44.71 -15.94 6.66
CA PRO A 26 44.50 -17.31 7.08
C PRO A 26 43.01 -17.58 7.25
N ARG A 27 42.57 -18.82 6.99
CA ARG A 27 41.18 -19.17 7.20
C ARG A 27 40.88 -19.15 8.70
N PHE A 28 39.67 -18.76 9.13
CA PHE A 28 39.34 -18.63 10.56
C PHE A 28 39.47 -19.92 11.39
N TYR A 29 39.59 -21.08 10.73
CA TYR A 29 39.74 -22.40 11.33
C TYR A 29 41.15 -22.99 11.15
N GLU A 30 42.05 -22.26 10.48
CA GLU A 30 43.41 -22.73 10.19
C GLU A 30 44.23 -22.88 11.48
N GLY A 31 44.89 -24.03 11.66
CA GLY A 31 45.67 -24.35 12.86
C GLY A 31 44.85 -24.80 14.08
N ALA A 32 43.50 -24.77 14.02
CA ALA A 32 42.64 -25.24 15.10
C ALA A 32 42.36 -26.76 14.99
N PRO A 33 42.20 -27.48 16.13
CA PRO A 33 41.83 -28.89 16.10
C PRO A 33 40.41 -29.06 15.56
N MET A 34 40.26 -29.70 14.40
CA MET A 34 38.95 -29.90 13.76
C MET A 34 38.16 -31.04 14.43
N ALA A 35 36.86 -30.84 14.60
CA ALA A 35 35.90 -31.83 15.09
C ALA A 35 35.12 -32.55 13.97
N TYR A 36 35.27 -32.08 12.73
CA TYR A 36 34.73 -32.67 11.50
C TYR A 36 35.83 -32.67 10.42
N ALA A 37 35.80 -33.64 9.50
CA ALA A 37 36.93 -33.92 8.61
C ALA A 37 37.36 -32.73 7.73
N SER A 38 36.44 -31.82 7.42
CA SER A 38 36.71 -30.64 6.61
C SER A 38 35.78 -29.48 6.98
N ALA A 39 36.14 -28.25 6.57
CA ALA A 39 35.17 -27.16 6.56
C ALA A 39 34.11 -27.41 5.48
N VAL A 40 32.89 -26.94 5.71
CA VAL A 40 31.76 -27.09 4.78
C VAL A 40 31.42 -25.75 4.17
N GLU A 41 31.48 -25.68 2.85
CA GLU A 41 31.10 -24.50 2.09
C GLU A 41 29.65 -24.63 1.63
N ARG A 42 28.89 -23.54 1.68
CA ARG A 42 27.54 -23.48 1.07
C ARG A 42 27.64 -23.61 -0.45
N ARG A 43 26.62 -24.19 -1.09
CA ARG A 43 26.59 -24.35 -2.55
C ARG A 43 26.65 -23.02 -3.31
N ASP A 44 26.15 -21.95 -2.70
CA ASP A 44 26.24 -20.59 -3.26
C ASP A 44 27.60 -19.91 -3.01
N GLY A 45 28.57 -20.63 -2.44
CA GLY A 45 29.98 -20.23 -2.32
C GLY A 45 30.28 -19.14 -1.29
N GLY A 46 29.27 -18.62 -0.58
CA GLY A 46 29.41 -17.41 0.23
C GLY A 46 29.60 -17.61 1.74
N VAL A 47 29.35 -18.81 2.27
CA VAL A 47 29.46 -19.09 3.71
C VAL A 47 30.24 -20.39 3.94
N VAL A 48 31.23 -20.32 4.83
CA VAL A 48 32.04 -21.47 5.24
C VAL A 48 31.75 -21.78 6.71
N LEU A 49 31.44 -23.05 7.01
CA LEU A 49 31.21 -23.58 8.35
C LEU A 49 32.42 -24.43 8.78
N ALA A 50 32.82 -24.30 10.04
CA ALA A 50 33.83 -25.17 10.64
C ALA A 50 33.42 -25.55 12.06
N PHE A 51 33.76 -26.78 12.45
CA PHE A 51 33.49 -27.33 13.77
C PHE A 51 34.83 -27.60 14.45
N LEU A 52 35.09 -26.87 15.52
CA LEU A 52 36.40 -26.87 16.20
C LEU A 52 36.28 -27.54 17.55
N ARG A 53 37.34 -28.24 17.96
CA ARG A 53 37.49 -28.80 19.30
C ARG A 53 38.28 -27.83 20.17
N GLU A 54 37.60 -27.24 21.15
CA GLU A 54 38.16 -26.26 22.07
C GLU A 54 37.84 -26.72 23.50
N ASN A 55 38.86 -26.88 24.34
CA ASN A 55 38.70 -27.31 25.75
C ASN A 55 37.92 -28.64 25.93
N GLY A 56 38.03 -29.56 24.96
CA GLY A 56 37.35 -30.86 25.00
C GLY A 56 35.89 -30.83 24.49
N GLU A 57 35.36 -29.66 24.15
CA GLU A 57 34.02 -29.48 23.58
C GLU A 57 34.09 -29.19 22.08
N VAL A 58 32.98 -29.43 21.38
CA VAL A 58 32.81 -29.08 19.97
C VAL A 58 31.97 -27.82 19.83
N ASN A 59 32.52 -26.81 19.15
CA ASN A 59 31.86 -25.55 18.83
C ASN A 59 31.76 -25.39 17.31
N GLY A 60 30.57 -25.00 16.82
CA GLY A 60 30.34 -24.67 15.43
C GLY A 60 30.51 -23.17 15.17
N TYR A 61 31.17 -22.85 14.06
CA TYR A 61 31.44 -21.48 13.63
C TYR A 61 31.14 -21.31 12.14
N TYR A 62 30.90 -20.08 11.71
CA TYR A 62 30.76 -19.73 10.29
C TYR A 62 31.38 -18.38 9.93
N CYS A 63 31.66 -18.16 8.64
CA CYS A 63 32.14 -16.89 8.08
C CYS A 63 31.57 -16.59 6.69
N GLN A 64 31.25 -15.32 6.41
CA GLN A 64 30.84 -14.78 5.10
C GLN A 64 32.00 -14.14 4.35
N CYS A 65 33.04 -14.92 4.10
CA CYS A 65 34.30 -14.40 3.58
C CYS A 65 34.92 -15.30 2.52
N ASN A 66 34.15 -16.26 1.98
CA ASN A 66 34.68 -17.42 1.24
C ASN A 66 35.79 -18.15 2.06
N GLY A 67 35.75 -18.02 3.40
CA GLY A 67 36.76 -18.52 4.33
C GLY A 67 37.95 -17.59 4.60
N ILE A 68 38.11 -16.48 3.87
CA ILE A 68 39.28 -15.57 3.92
C ILE A 68 39.01 -14.36 4.84
N SER A 69 38.87 -14.63 6.13
CA SER A 69 38.79 -13.61 7.19
C SER A 69 39.06 -14.28 8.53
N GLU A 70 39.71 -13.57 9.46
CA GLU A 70 39.84 -14.02 10.86
C GLU A 70 38.52 -13.87 11.65
N LYS A 71 37.51 -13.22 11.08
CA LYS A 71 36.23 -12.98 11.74
C LYS A 71 35.40 -14.26 11.80
N ARG A 72 35.47 -14.96 12.94
CA ARG A 72 34.60 -16.11 13.27
C ARG A 72 33.28 -15.65 13.88
N MET A 73 32.16 -16.16 13.37
CA MET A 73 30.82 -16.00 13.96
C MET A 73 30.37 -17.32 14.58
N ASN A 74 29.69 -17.26 15.73
CA ASN A 74 29.21 -18.46 16.43
C ASN A 74 27.98 -19.04 15.72
N LEU A 75 27.99 -20.35 15.46
CA LEU A 75 26.83 -21.10 14.96
C LEU A 75 26.03 -21.72 16.11
N ASP A 76 26.63 -22.69 16.82
CA ASP A 76 26.03 -23.38 17.98
C ASP A 76 27.10 -24.13 18.78
N LYS A 77 26.75 -24.63 19.97
CA LYS A 77 27.61 -25.46 20.83
C LYS A 77 27.08 -26.89 20.89
N TYR A 78 27.98 -27.86 20.77
CA TYR A 78 27.65 -29.29 20.75
C TYR A 78 28.16 -30.04 21.99
N GLY A 79 28.90 -29.37 22.87
CA GLY A 79 29.46 -29.95 24.09
C GLY A 79 30.45 -31.08 23.79
N GLN A 80 30.53 -32.08 24.67
CA GLN A 80 31.34 -33.27 24.46
C GLN A 80 30.68 -34.20 23.43
N ALA A 81 30.95 -33.93 22.15
CA ALA A 81 30.39 -34.66 21.02
C ALA A 81 31.41 -34.87 19.89
N SER A 82 31.04 -35.72 18.93
CA SER A 82 31.58 -35.76 17.56
C SER A 82 30.55 -35.19 16.59
N ILE A 83 31.03 -34.65 15.46
CA ILE A 83 30.17 -34.30 14.32
C ILE A 83 30.27 -35.45 13.32
N GLU A 84 29.14 -36.11 13.09
CA GLU A 84 29.06 -37.30 12.25
C GLU A 84 28.80 -36.93 10.79
N ALA A 85 27.99 -35.91 10.54
CA ALA A 85 27.71 -35.41 9.21
C ALA A 85 27.32 -33.93 9.23
N VAL A 86 27.71 -33.21 8.18
CA VAL A 86 27.26 -31.85 7.89
C VAL A 86 26.90 -31.79 6.42
N PHE A 87 25.63 -31.52 6.14
CA PHE A 87 25.15 -31.59 4.76
C PHE A 87 24.03 -30.61 4.50
N GLN A 88 23.80 -30.32 3.23
CA GLN A 88 22.76 -29.42 2.78
C GLN A 88 21.63 -30.17 2.09
N LEU A 89 20.42 -29.69 2.32
CA LEU A 89 19.20 -30.14 1.67
C LEU A 89 18.25 -28.96 1.50
N ASP A 90 17.63 -28.89 0.33
CA ASP A 90 16.51 -27.99 0.06
C ASP A 90 15.21 -28.69 0.53
N LEU A 91 14.61 -28.16 1.60
CA LEU A 91 13.32 -28.63 2.11
C LEU A 91 12.14 -27.80 1.59
N ASP A 92 12.40 -26.55 1.20
CA ASP A 92 11.44 -25.57 0.71
C ASP A 92 12.17 -24.47 -0.09
N SER A 93 11.47 -23.83 -1.04
CA SER A 93 12.08 -22.87 -1.99
C SER A 93 12.70 -21.63 -1.36
N GLU A 94 12.56 -21.43 -0.05
CA GLU A 94 13.03 -20.26 0.70
C GLU A 94 14.52 -20.32 1.03
N GLY A 95 15.17 -21.46 0.78
CA GLY A 95 16.62 -21.54 0.77
C GLY A 95 17.17 -22.85 1.31
N GLU A 96 18.46 -23.03 1.03
CA GLU A 96 19.20 -24.21 1.45
C GLU A 96 19.29 -24.30 2.98
N THR A 97 18.86 -25.44 3.52
CA THR A 97 18.97 -25.74 4.96
C THR A 97 20.20 -26.60 5.21
N THR A 98 21.02 -26.19 6.17
CA THR A 98 22.21 -26.92 6.62
C THR A 98 21.87 -27.78 7.82
N PHE A 99 22.11 -29.08 7.71
CA PHE A 99 21.91 -30.06 8.77
C PHE A 99 23.24 -30.43 9.39
N VAL A 100 23.25 -30.54 10.72
CA VAL A 100 24.40 -30.99 11.50
C VAL A 100 23.96 -32.15 12.37
N LEU A 101 24.52 -33.32 12.10
CA LEU A 101 24.35 -34.54 12.90
C LEU A 101 25.54 -34.65 13.86
N SER A 102 25.26 -34.68 15.16
CA SER A 102 26.25 -34.87 16.21
C SER A 102 25.97 -36.13 17.03
N ARG A 103 27.00 -36.67 17.68
CA ARG A 103 26.88 -37.80 18.61
C ARG A 103 27.55 -37.46 19.94
N SER A 104 26.80 -37.57 21.03
CA SER A 104 27.34 -37.29 22.38
C SER A 104 28.36 -38.36 22.78
N ALA A 105 29.41 -37.92 23.48
CA ALA A 105 30.45 -38.80 24.04
C ALA A 105 30.06 -39.44 25.40
N ASN A 106 28.90 -39.07 25.97
CA ASN A 106 28.46 -39.55 27.29
C ASN A 106 27.88 -40.98 27.24
N SER A 107 27.75 -41.63 28.40
CA SER A 107 27.12 -42.94 28.55
C SER A 107 25.68 -42.94 27.99
N GLY A 108 25.46 -43.63 26.88
CA GLY A 108 24.20 -43.63 26.13
C GLY A 108 24.32 -43.10 24.69
N ALA A 109 25.44 -42.47 24.32
CA ALA A 109 25.84 -42.07 22.96
C ALA A 109 24.67 -41.60 22.06
N ALA A 110 23.88 -40.63 22.55
CA ALA A 110 22.72 -40.12 21.84
C ALA A 110 23.12 -39.22 20.66
N TYR A 111 22.35 -39.31 19.59
CA TYR A 111 22.48 -38.44 18.43
C TYR A 111 21.71 -37.13 18.64
N GLY A 112 22.27 -36.03 18.13
CA GLY A 112 21.61 -34.73 18.01
C GLY A 112 21.55 -34.31 16.55
N LEU A 113 20.43 -33.74 16.11
CA LEU A 113 20.25 -33.26 14.75
C LEU A 113 19.72 -31.83 14.79
N HIS A 114 20.43 -30.93 14.11
CA HIS A 114 20.11 -29.51 14.11
C HIS A 114 20.08 -28.96 12.68
N ALA A 115 19.18 -28.00 12.43
CA ALA A 115 19.02 -27.34 11.15
C ALA A 115 19.26 -25.83 11.25
N TYR A 116 19.94 -25.28 10.26
CA TYR A 116 20.30 -23.87 10.17
C TYR A 116 20.05 -23.30 8.78
N ARG A 117 19.63 -22.04 8.71
CA ARG A 117 19.45 -21.27 7.48
C ARG A 117 20.30 -20.00 7.48
N TYR A 118 20.53 -19.48 6.28
CA TYR A 118 21.29 -18.26 6.07
C TYR A 118 20.38 -17.12 5.61
N GLU A 119 20.35 -16.04 6.37
CA GLU A 119 19.71 -14.79 5.96
C GLU A 119 20.71 -13.92 5.18
N ARG A 120 20.43 -13.65 3.90
CA ARG A 120 21.33 -12.87 3.01
C ARG A 120 21.40 -11.39 3.38
N SER A 121 20.29 -10.78 3.76
CA SER A 121 20.21 -9.35 4.13
C SER A 121 20.96 -9.04 5.42
N GLY A 122 20.80 -9.90 6.44
CA GLY A 122 21.43 -9.74 7.75
C GLY A 122 22.81 -10.37 7.85
N GLY A 123 23.20 -11.20 6.87
CA GLY A 123 24.44 -11.96 6.93
C GLY A 123 24.51 -12.79 8.20
N LYS A 124 23.54 -13.68 8.42
CA LYS A 124 23.51 -14.48 9.65
C LYS A 124 23.00 -15.89 9.41
N MET A 125 23.66 -16.86 10.06
CA MET A 125 23.12 -18.20 10.21
C MET A 125 22.19 -18.23 11.43
N PHE A 126 20.99 -18.77 11.27
CA PHE A 126 20.03 -18.94 12.35
C PHE A 126 19.51 -20.37 12.40
N LYS A 127 19.22 -20.86 13.60
CA LYS A 127 18.62 -22.18 13.84
C LYS A 127 17.16 -22.18 13.37
N VAL A 128 16.65 -23.31 12.89
CA VAL A 128 15.27 -23.46 12.42
C VAL A 128 14.42 -24.14 13.51
N PRO A 129 13.88 -23.39 14.49
CA PRO A 129 13.23 -23.99 15.67
C PRO A 129 11.97 -24.79 15.32
N ALA A 130 11.21 -24.38 14.30
CA ALA A 130 10.00 -25.08 13.88
C ALA A 130 10.26 -26.52 13.40
N LEU A 131 11.48 -26.80 12.94
CA LEU A 131 11.88 -28.13 12.49
C LEU A 131 12.42 -29.00 13.63
N GLN A 132 12.90 -28.40 14.73
CA GLN A 132 13.63 -29.10 15.79
C GLN A 132 12.87 -30.31 16.37
N PRO A 133 11.55 -30.24 16.67
CA PRO A 133 10.84 -31.42 17.19
C PRO A 133 10.88 -32.62 16.23
N ALA A 134 10.81 -32.37 14.92
CA ALA A 134 10.90 -33.41 13.90
C ALA A 134 12.33 -33.99 13.83
N LEU A 135 13.35 -33.14 13.92
CA LEU A 135 14.75 -33.58 13.96
C LEU A 135 15.03 -34.45 15.18
N ASP A 136 14.53 -34.05 16.34
CA ASP A 136 14.65 -34.80 17.59
C ASP A 136 13.96 -36.17 17.47
N ALA A 137 12.81 -36.24 16.81
CA ALA A 137 12.10 -37.49 16.55
C ALA A 137 12.88 -38.42 15.62
N ILE A 138 13.54 -37.89 14.58
CA ILE A 138 14.34 -38.69 13.63
C ILE A 138 15.49 -39.42 14.33
N VAL A 139 16.15 -38.76 15.28
CA VAL A 139 17.32 -39.33 15.97
C VAL A 139 16.98 -40.02 17.30
N ARG A 140 15.73 -39.94 17.75
CA ARG A 140 15.29 -40.46 19.04
C ARG A 140 15.52 -41.97 19.15
N GLY A 141 16.35 -42.37 20.11
CA GLY A 141 16.62 -43.79 20.38
C GLY A 141 17.44 -44.49 19.29
N ALA A 142 18.00 -43.75 18.32
CA ALA A 142 18.85 -44.32 17.29
C ALA A 142 20.16 -44.86 17.89
N THR A 143 20.45 -46.13 17.63
CA THR A 143 21.71 -46.78 18.02
C THR A 143 22.83 -46.51 17.00
N THR A 144 22.45 -46.30 15.74
CA THR A 144 23.30 -45.88 14.62
C THR A 144 22.53 -44.88 13.77
N MET A 145 23.16 -43.77 13.38
CA MET A 145 22.58 -42.76 12.49
C MET A 145 23.68 -42.15 11.61
N ASP A 146 23.43 -42.03 10.31
CA ASP A 146 24.30 -41.39 9.32
C ASP A 146 23.54 -40.40 8.40
N GLU A 147 24.25 -39.73 7.50
CA GLU A 147 23.65 -38.77 6.56
C GLU A 147 22.57 -39.39 5.66
N ALA A 148 22.77 -40.62 5.16
CA ALA A 148 21.85 -41.26 4.23
C ALA A 148 20.52 -41.58 4.92
N GLN A 149 20.58 -42.07 6.17
CA GLN A 149 19.41 -42.33 7.00
C GLN A 149 18.66 -41.04 7.33
N VAL A 150 19.38 -39.97 7.71
CA VAL A 150 18.75 -38.67 7.96
C VAL A 150 18.08 -38.13 6.69
N ARG A 151 18.76 -38.18 5.52
CA ARG A 151 18.17 -37.73 4.25
C ARG A 151 16.90 -38.51 3.89
N ALA A 152 16.91 -39.83 4.07
CA ALA A 152 15.73 -40.66 3.84
C ALA A 152 14.58 -40.27 4.78
N ALA A 153 14.86 -39.99 6.05
CA ALA A 153 13.86 -39.53 7.01
C ALA A 153 13.32 -38.14 6.65
N LEU A 154 14.19 -37.19 6.30
CA LEU A 154 13.82 -35.83 5.89
C LEU A 154 12.96 -35.81 4.62
N ALA A 155 13.16 -36.75 3.68
CA ALA A 155 12.35 -36.85 2.47
C ALA A 155 10.86 -37.17 2.74
N SER A 156 10.53 -37.66 3.94
CA SER A 156 9.15 -37.92 4.38
C SER A 156 8.48 -36.73 5.06
N LEU A 157 9.25 -35.66 5.34
CA LEU A 157 8.72 -34.44 5.93
C LEU A 157 7.80 -33.70 4.97
N GLN A 158 7.06 -32.75 5.53
CA GLN A 158 6.09 -31.98 4.79
C GLN A 158 6.77 -30.87 4.02
N LEU A 159 6.21 -30.56 2.86
CA LEU A 159 6.57 -29.37 2.12
C LEU A 159 5.84 -28.21 2.77
N ILE A 160 6.42 -27.65 3.82
CA ILE A 160 6.01 -26.38 4.42
C ILE A 160 7.25 -25.49 4.49
N ASP A 161 7.06 -24.18 4.48
CA ASP A 161 8.15 -23.28 4.81
C ASP A 161 8.43 -23.33 6.33
N TYR A 162 9.50 -24.02 6.69
CA TYR A 162 9.92 -24.18 8.09
C TYR A 162 10.58 -22.92 8.68
N SER A 163 10.81 -21.87 7.87
CA SER A 163 11.31 -20.60 8.38
C SER A 163 10.23 -19.66 8.91
N ILE A 164 8.95 -19.93 8.62
CA ILE A 164 7.85 -19.10 9.11
C ILE A 164 7.57 -19.42 10.57
N ALA A 165 7.67 -18.39 11.42
CA ALA A 165 7.11 -18.41 12.75
C ALA A 165 5.62 -18.03 12.68
N TYR A 166 4.74 -19.03 12.83
CA TYR A 166 3.29 -18.79 12.93
C TYR A 166 2.92 -18.23 14.30
N ALA A 167 2.14 -17.16 14.29
CA ALA A 167 1.61 -16.55 15.50
C ALA A 167 0.68 -17.52 16.23
N PRO A 168 0.68 -17.53 17.58
CA PRO A 168 -0.22 -18.39 18.35
C PRO A 168 -1.69 -18.14 18.01
N THR A 169 -2.43 -19.22 17.86
CA THR A 169 -3.86 -19.22 17.53
C THR A 169 -4.74 -18.83 18.72
N SER A 170 -4.21 -18.94 19.95
CA SER A 170 -4.98 -18.90 21.21
C SER A 170 -5.92 -20.11 21.39
N VAL A 171 -5.77 -21.15 20.57
CA VAL A 171 -6.47 -22.43 20.68
C VAL A 171 -5.41 -23.49 20.97
N ALA A 172 -5.30 -23.91 22.22
CA ALA A 172 -4.21 -24.80 22.68
C ALA A 172 -4.05 -26.07 21.84
N GLY A 173 -5.16 -26.66 21.36
CA GLY A 173 -5.12 -27.83 20.48
C GLY A 173 -4.56 -27.56 19.08
N PHE A 174 -4.68 -26.33 18.59
CA PHE A 174 -4.09 -25.92 17.30
C PHE A 174 -2.62 -25.56 17.47
N ASP A 175 -2.27 -24.87 18.56
CA ASP A 175 -0.88 -24.50 18.87
C ASP A 175 0.01 -25.71 19.19
N ALA A 176 -0.59 -26.85 19.56
CA ALA A 176 0.10 -28.12 19.80
C ALA A 176 0.34 -28.95 18.52
N ILE A 177 -0.04 -28.46 17.34
CA ILE A 177 0.14 -29.20 16.09
C ILE A 177 1.62 -29.26 15.70
N GLU A 178 2.16 -30.47 15.67
CA GLU A 178 3.47 -30.74 15.07
C GLU A 178 3.33 -30.85 13.56
N HIS A 179 3.50 -29.73 12.85
CA HIS A 179 3.28 -29.64 11.41
C HIS A 179 4.10 -30.63 10.58
N ALA A 180 5.22 -31.16 11.08
CA ALA A 180 5.97 -32.22 10.39
C ALA A 180 5.17 -33.55 10.23
N HIS A 181 4.17 -33.81 11.07
CA HIS A 181 3.41 -35.06 11.11
C HIS A 181 1.97 -34.91 10.58
N GLY A 182 1.21 -36.00 10.53
CA GLY A 182 -0.18 -36.00 10.08
C GLY A 182 -0.40 -36.72 8.75
N LYS A 183 -1.64 -37.11 8.51
CA LYS A 183 -2.04 -37.93 7.36
C LYS A 183 -2.53 -37.02 6.23
N LEU A 184 -1.99 -37.21 5.02
CA LEU A 184 -2.47 -36.52 3.83
C LEU A 184 -3.95 -36.81 3.62
N ALA A 185 -4.76 -35.76 3.59
CA ALA A 185 -6.14 -35.83 3.14
C ALA A 185 -6.15 -35.78 1.61
N GLY A 186 -5.70 -34.69 1.01
CA GLY A 186 -5.72 -34.55 -0.45
C GLY A 186 -4.92 -33.36 -0.95
N TYR A 187 -4.74 -33.32 -2.27
CA TYR A 187 -4.20 -32.20 -3.02
C TYR A 187 -5.34 -31.50 -3.76
N PHE A 188 -5.25 -30.18 -3.94
CA PHE A 188 -6.31 -29.38 -4.55
C PHE A 188 -5.75 -28.45 -5.63
N ASN A 189 -6.54 -28.20 -6.68
CA ASN A 189 -6.26 -27.16 -7.66
C ASN A 189 -6.73 -25.77 -7.19
N ILE A 190 -6.54 -24.75 -8.03
CA ILE A 190 -6.91 -23.36 -7.72
C ILE A 190 -8.42 -23.16 -7.51
N ASP A 191 -9.24 -24.02 -8.11
CA ASP A 191 -10.69 -24.02 -7.98
C ASP A 191 -11.18 -24.77 -6.73
N GLY A 192 -10.26 -25.36 -5.95
CA GLY A 192 -10.57 -26.13 -4.75
C GLY A 192 -11.06 -27.55 -5.03
N GLU A 193 -10.84 -28.06 -6.24
CA GLU A 193 -11.20 -29.43 -6.62
C GLU A 193 -10.13 -30.41 -6.15
N LEU A 194 -10.57 -31.58 -5.66
CA LEU A 194 -9.69 -32.64 -5.21
C LEU A 194 -8.96 -33.29 -6.40
N LEU A 195 -7.64 -33.36 -6.30
CA LEU A 195 -6.78 -34.01 -7.29
C LEU A 195 -6.62 -35.51 -6.99
N PRO A 196 -6.44 -36.35 -8.02
CA PRO A 196 -6.27 -37.80 -7.85
C PRO A 196 -4.96 -38.19 -7.12
N GLY A 197 -4.04 -37.25 -6.95
CA GLY A 197 -2.76 -37.44 -6.27
C GLY A 197 -1.89 -36.20 -6.35
N LYS A 198 -0.63 -36.33 -5.93
CA LYS A 198 0.37 -35.26 -6.08
C LYS A 198 0.63 -35.05 -7.59
N PRO A 199 0.51 -33.82 -8.13
CA PRO A 199 0.81 -33.61 -9.54
C PRO A 199 2.29 -33.85 -9.84
N ALA A 200 2.58 -34.37 -11.05
CA ALA A 200 3.93 -34.74 -11.46
C ALA A 200 4.75 -33.53 -11.94
N ASP A 201 4.12 -32.63 -12.70
CA ASP A 201 4.82 -31.57 -13.45
C ASP A 201 4.79 -30.21 -12.75
N ALA A 202 3.92 -30.02 -11.75
CA ALA A 202 3.75 -28.77 -11.04
C ALA A 202 3.34 -29.00 -9.58
N PRO A 203 3.60 -28.05 -8.66
CA PRO A 203 3.01 -28.09 -7.34
C PRO A 203 1.49 -27.99 -7.40
N ALA A 204 0.82 -28.64 -6.45
CA ALA A 204 -0.61 -28.41 -6.23
C ALA A 204 -0.83 -26.99 -5.68
N PHE A 205 -2.00 -26.41 -5.92
CA PHE A 205 -2.35 -25.12 -5.34
C PHE A 205 -2.43 -25.19 -3.81
N ALA A 206 -3.00 -26.27 -3.30
CA ALA A 206 -3.07 -26.54 -1.88
C ALA A 206 -2.97 -28.04 -1.59
N TYR A 207 -2.67 -28.38 -0.34
CA TYR A 207 -2.90 -29.70 0.21
C TYR A 207 -3.43 -29.62 1.63
N LYS A 208 -4.11 -30.68 2.08
CA LYS A 208 -4.66 -30.78 3.44
C LYS A 208 -4.08 -31.97 4.18
N LYS A 209 -3.91 -31.82 5.49
CA LYS A 209 -3.54 -32.92 6.39
C LYS A 209 -4.42 -32.96 7.62
N THR A 210 -4.68 -34.19 8.07
CA THR A 210 -5.42 -34.48 9.30
C THR A 210 -4.45 -34.89 10.41
N TYR A 211 -4.72 -34.43 11.62
CA TYR A 211 -3.85 -34.60 12.79
C TYR A 211 -4.51 -35.36 13.93
N GLN A 212 -5.81 -35.14 14.12
CA GLN A 212 -6.61 -35.78 15.15
C GLN A 212 -8.00 -36.05 14.60
N GLU A 213 -8.67 -37.05 15.16
CA GLU A 213 -10.07 -37.37 14.87
C GLU A 213 -10.83 -37.44 16.20
N LYS A 214 -11.97 -36.76 16.26
CA LYS A 214 -12.85 -36.75 17.43
C LYS A 214 -14.29 -36.62 16.97
N ASP A 215 -15.15 -37.54 17.38
CA ASP A 215 -16.60 -37.50 17.10
C ASP A 215 -16.93 -37.25 15.60
N GLY A 216 -16.21 -37.91 14.70
CA GLY A 216 -16.38 -37.76 13.24
C GLY A 216 -15.85 -36.44 12.66
N HIS A 217 -15.13 -35.64 13.45
CA HIS A 217 -14.46 -34.41 13.04
C HIS A 217 -12.95 -34.63 12.99
N TYR A 218 -12.32 -34.07 11.95
CA TYR A 218 -10.89 -34.16 11.72
C TYR A 218 -10.26 -32.79 11.95
N LEU A 219 -9.29 -32.73 12.88
CA LEU A 219 -8.43 -31.56 13.02
C LEU A 219 -7.55 -31.47 11.78
N THR A 220 -7.79 -30.44 10.97
CA THR A 220 -7.22 -30.31 9.64
C THR A 220 -6.42 -29.01 9.53
N VAL A 221 -5.25 -29.12 8.91
CA VAL A 221 -4.45 -27.98 8.48
C VAL A 221 -4.44 -27.94 6.95
N THR A 222 -4.74 -26.78 6.40
CA THR A 222 -4.66 -26.51 4.96
C THR A 222 -3.40 -25.72 4.67
N TYR A 223 -2.63 -26.21 3.71
CA TYR A 223 -1.37 -25.62 3.27
C TYR A 223 -1.54 -25.09 1.85
N LEU A 224 -1.19 -23.83 1.62
CA LEU A 224 -1.35 -23.15 0.34
C LEU A 224 0.01 -22.83 -0.25
N LEU A 225 0.15 -22.99 -1.57
CA LEU A 225 1.38 -22.66 -2.29
C LEU A 225 1.69 -21.16 -2.15
N GLY A 226 2.93 -20.84 -1.77
CA GLY A 226 3.42 -19.46 -1.66
C GLY A 226 3.47 -18.76 -3.02
N LYS A 227 3.08 -17.48 -3.06
CA LYS A 227 2.97 -16.70 -4.30
C LYS A 227 4.29 -16.48 -5.07
N GLY A 228 5.44 -16.66 -4.42
CA GLY A 228 6.77 -16.39 -4.99
C GLY A 228 7.48 -17.61 -5.60
N TRP A 229 6.82 -18.75 -5.76
CA TRP A 229 7.46 -19.93 -6.32
C TRP A 229 7.66 -19.82 -7.84
N GLU A 230 8.92 -19.83 -8.31
CA GLU A 230 9.29 -19.61 -9.72
C GLU A 230 9.77 -20.88 -10.46
N GLY A 231 9.49 -22.08 -9.93
CA GLY A 231 9.98 -23.34 -10.54
C GLY A 231 11.45 -23.65 -10.23
N GLY A 232 11.87 -24.88 -10.49
CA GLY A 232 13.28 -25.31 -10.31
C GLY A 232 13.76 -25.51 -8.86
N ARG A 233 12.87 -25.37 -7.86
CA ARG A 233 13.12 -25.61 -6.43
C ARG A 233 11.94 -26.31 -5.75
N ALA A 234 12.15 -26.83 -4.53
CA ALA A 234 11.12 -27.52 -3.75
C ALA A 234 9.94 -26.58 -3.43
N PRO A 235 8.67 -26.92 -3.74
CA PRO A 235 7.54 -26.01 -3.51
C PRO A 235 7.45 -25.47 -2.07
N SER A 236 7.24 -24.16 -1.93
CA SER A 236 7.04 -23.50 -0.63
C SER A 236 5.55 -23.42 -0.32
N TYR A 237 5.09 -24.04 0.77
CA TYR A 237 3.70 -23.94 1.21
C TYR A 237 3.61 -23.29 2.59
N HIS A 238 2.58 -22.46 2.78
CA HIS A 238 2.30 -21.79 4.04
C HIS A 238 1.03 -22.37 4.65
N VAL A 239 0.93 -22.39 5.97
CA VAL A 239 -0.34 -22.70 6.65
C VAL A 239 -1.34 -21.63 6.25
N LYS A 240 -2.44 -22.04 5.63
CA LYS A 240 -3.53 -21.15 5.23
C LYS A 240 -4.60 -21.06 6.31
N TRP A 241 -5.07 -22.21 6.81
CA TRP A 241 -5.96 -22.24 7.95
C TRP A 241 -5.90 -23.56 8.72
N ILE A 242 -6.33 -23.50 9.98
CA ILE A 242 -6.48 -24.62 10.90
C ILE A 242 -7.94 -24.64 11.38
N THR A 243 -8.59 -25.79 11.29
CA THR A 243 -9.99 -25.97 11.69
C THR A 243 -10.34 -27.44 11.89
N TRP A 244 -11.45 -27.70 12.54
CA TRP A 244 -12.10 -29.00 12.51
C TRP A 244 -12.99 -29.12 11.26
N GLU A 245 -12.99 -30.29 10.62
CA GLU A 245 -13.77 -30.58 9.40
C GLU A 245 -14.43 -31.96 9.47
N THR A 246 -15.66 -32.08 8.97
CA THR A 246 -16.35 -33.39 8.84
C THR A 246 -15.96 -34.15 7.57
N GLN A 247 -15.43 -33.45 6.57
CA GLN A 247 -15.04 -34.01 5.28
C GLN A 247 -13.74 -33.35 4.79
N PRO A 248 -12.55 -33.82 5.23
CA PRO A 248 -11.26 -33.18 4.92
C PRO A 248 -10.86 -33.28 3.44
N GLN A 249 -11.56 -34.11 2.65
CA GLN A 249 -11.42 -34.22 1.19
C GLN A 249 -12.15 -33.11 0.42
N ARG A 250 -12.99 -32.31 1.09
CA ARG A 250 -13.55 -31.08 0.52
C ARG A 250 -12.64 -29.92 0.87
N PHE A 251 -12.39 -29.03 -0.08
CA PHE A 251 -11.54 -27.87 0.18
C PHE A 251 -12.19 -26.90 1.19
N ALA A 252 -13.50 -26.68 1.09
CA ALA A 252 -14.28 -25.90 2.05
C ALA A 252 -15.74 -26.40 2.12
N GLY A 253 -16.52 -25.87 3.07
CA GLY A 253 -17.92 -26.21 3.30
C GLY A 253 -18.15 -27.39 4.24
N SER A 254 -17.08 -27.94 4.84
CA SER A 254 -17.16 -29.01 5.85
C SER A 254 -16.60 -28.59 7.21
N GLN A 255 -16.18 -27.33 7.35
CA GLN A 255 -15.67 -26.77 8.60
C GLN A 255 -16.73 -26.78 9.70
N ASP A 256 -16.34 -27.17 10.90
CA ASP A 256 -17.26 -27.21 12.05
C ASP A 256 -16.48 -27.08 13.35
N GLY A 257 -16.59 -25.91 14.00
CA GLY A 257 -15.81 -25.53 15.18
C GLY A 257 -14.92 -24.29 14.98
N PRO A 258 -13.92 -24.09 15.87
CA PRO A 258 -12.96 -23.00 15.76
C PRO A 258 -12.20 -23.03 14.44
N PHE A 259 -12.00 -21.84 13.87
CA PHE A 259 -11.29 -21.63 12.63
C PHE A 259 -10.29 -20.50 12.77
N ILE A 260 -9.06 -20.74 12.32
CA ILE A 260 -7.98 -19.77 12.30
C ILE A 260 -7.39 -19.73 10.91
N GLU A 261 -7.36 -18.55 10.31
CA GLU A 261 -6.74 -18.29 9.01
C GLU A 261 -5.51 -17.43 9.20
N TYR A 262 -4.45 -17.77 8.48
CA TYR A 262 -3.20 -17.02 8.44
C TYR A 262 -3.10 -16.21 7.14
N ASP A 263 -2.41 -15.07 7.20
CA ASP A 263 -1.96 -14.39 5.99
C ASP A 263 -0.86 -15.22 5.33
N VAL A 264 -1.05 -15.48 4.04
CA VAL A 264 -0.16 -16.28 3.20
C VAL A 264 0.69 -15.43 2.26
N ASN A 265 0.42 -14.11 2.20
CA ASN A 265 1.08 -13.18 1.28
C ASN A 265 2.34 -12.53 1.89
N CYS A 266 2.46 -12.50 3.21
CA CYS A 266 3.58 -11.88 3.92
C CYS A 266 4.53 -12.92 4.51
N CYS A 267 5.78 -12.53 4.75
CA CYS A 267 6.85 -13.38 5.29
C CYS A 267 6.67 -13.73 6.80
N VAL A 268 5.47 -13.51 7.35
CA VAL A 268 5.14 -13.72 8.76
C VAL A 268 3.80 -14.44 8.83
N GLY A 269 3.74 -15.53 9.59
CA GLY A 269 2.51 -16.29 9.82
C GLY A 269 1.58 -15.57 10.79
N SER A 270 1.11 -14.37 10.44
CA SER A 270 0.17 -13.60 11.24
C SER A 270 -1.27 -14.11 11.06
N VAL A 271 -2.06 -14.09 12.14
CA VAL A 271 -3.46 -14.54 12.09
C VAL A 271 -4.30 -13.47 11.38
N PHE A 272 -4.82 -13.81 10.20
CA PHE A 272 -5.69 -12.96 9.41
C PHE A 272 -7.15 -13.00 9.87
N ALA A 273 -7.67 -14.18 10.18
CA ALA A 273 -9.05 -14.33 10.62
C ALA A 273 -9.19 -15.38 11.71
N ARG A 274 -10.16 -15.15 12.61
CA ARG A 274 -10.59 -16.13 13.60
C ARG A 274 -12.08 -16.06 13.84
N GLY A 275 -12.70 -17.22 14.00
CA GLY A 275 -14.13 -17.32 14.27
C GLY A 275 -14.58 -18.76 14.44
N LEU A 276 -15.88 -18.96 14.29
CA LEU A 276 -16.52 -20.26 14.39
C LEU A 276 -17.22 -20.62 13.08
N TYR A 277 -17.10 -21.88 12.70
CA TYR A 277 -17.99 -22.51 11.74
C TYR A 277 -18.96 -23.44 12.45
N ALA A 278 -20.16 -23.59 11.89
CA ALA A 278 -21.07 -24.68 12.18
C ALA A 278 -21.59 -25.21 10.84
N GLN A 279 -21.43 -26.50 10.59
CA GLN A 279 -21.89 -27.16 9.35
C GLN A 279 -21.46 -26.42 8.06
N GLY A 280 -20.20 -25.98 8.01
CA GLY A 280 -19.61 -25.32 6.86
C GLY A 280 -19.97 -23.83 6.70
N LYS A 281 -20.75 -23.25 7.62
CA LYS A 281 -21.13 -21.83 7.60
C LYS A 281 -20.56 -21.06 8.77
N ARG A 282 -20.15 -19.81 8.54
CA ARG A 282 -19.67 -18.91 9.58
C ARG A 282 -20.80 -18.60 10.56
N THR A 283 -20.47 -18.68 11.85
CA THR A 283 -21.36 -18.39 12.96
C THR A 283 -20.62 -17.70 14.10
N GLY A 284 -21.34 -17.03 14.99
CA GLY A 284 -20.76 -16.35 16.14
C GLY A 284 -19.88 -15.16 15.76
N VAL A 285 -19.04 -14.71 16.70
CA VAL A 285 -18.18 -13.53 16.49
C VAL A 285 -16.95 -13.90 15.68
N TRP A 286 -16.73 -13.13 14.62
CA TRP A 286 -15.56 -13.19 13.77
C TRP A 286 -14.68 -11.97 13.98
N HIS A 287 -13.38 -12.17 13.90
CA HIS A 287 -12.38 -11.12 13.90
C HIS A 287 -11.49 -11.29 12.68
N TYR A 288 -11.26 -10.21 11.96
CA TYR A 288 -10.37 -10.11 10.82
C TYR A 288 -9.32 -9.04 11.10
N GLU A 289 -8.07 -9.31 10.76
CA GLU A 289 -6.96 -8.40 10.99
C GLU A 289 -5.94 -8.57 9.87
N GLU A 290 -5.76 -7.52 9.08
CA GLU A 290 -4.60 -7.39 8.21
C GLU A 290 -3.60 -6.48 8.93
N PRO A 291 -2.39 -6.97 9.25
CA PRO A 291 -1.46 -6.26 10.11
C PRO A 291 -1.18 -4.84 9.61
N ASN A 292 -1.35 -3.86 10.51
CA ASN A 292 -1.08 -2.44 10.27
C ASN A 292 -1.97 -1.75 9.22
N THR A 293 -3.05 -2.37 8.75
CA THR A 293 -3.93 -1.76 7.73
C THR A 293 -5.38 -1.67 8.20
N ILE A 294 -6.00 -2.80 8.55
CA ILE A 294 -7.42 -2.87 8.88
C ILE A 294 -7.72 -3.99 9.86
N ARG A 295 -8.65 -3.73 10.77
CA ARG A 295 -9.28 -4.74 11.62
C ARG A 295 -10.79 -4.64 11.52
N SER A 296 -11.48 -5.77 11.46
CA SER A 296 -12.92 -5.80 11.57
C SER A 296 -13.42 -6.91 12.47
N SER A 297 -14.58 -6.71 13.07
CA SER A 297 -15.21 -7.73 13.90
C SER A 297 -16.72 -7.57 13.93
N GLY A 298 -17.41 -8.69 14.10
CA GLY A 298 -18.85 -8.76 14.22
C GLY A 298 -19.35 -10.18 14.11
N ALA A 299 -20.65 -10.37 14.32
CA ALA A 299 -21.24 -11.71 14.31
C ALA A 299 -21.68 -12.14 12.91
N PHE A 300 -21.60 -13.45 12.66
CA PHE A 300 -22.27 -14.12 11.55
C PHE A 300 -23.38 -15.03 12.06
N VAL A 301 -24.42 -15.15 11.24
CA VAL A 301 -25.47 -16.18 11.33
C VAL A 301 -25.62 -16.78 9.94
N ASP A 302 -25.28 -18.06 9.77
CA ASP A 302 -25.33 -18.77 8.48
C ASP A 302 -24.65 -17.99 7.33
N ASP A 303 -23.39 -17.61 7.53
CA ASP A 303 -22.57 -16.79 6.59
C ASP A 303 -23.07 -15.37 6.32
N LYS A 304 -24.14 -14.93 6.98
CA LYS A 304 -24.62 -13.55 6.89
C LYS A 304 -24.17 -12.75 8.11
N ALA A 305 -23.45 -11.66 7.86
CA ALA A 305 -23.09 -10.72 8.90
C ALA A 305 -24.37 -10.13 9.54
N GLU A 306 -24.45 -10.19 10.86
CA GLU A 306 -25.64 -9.86 11.63
C GLU A 306 -25.23 -9.10 12.90
N GLY A 307 -26.07 -8.17 13.34
CA GLY A 307 -25.86 -7.43 14.58
C GLY A 307 -24.78 -6.35 14.46
N PRO A 308 -24.18 -5.91 15.57
CA PRO A 308 -23.18 -4.85 15.56
C PRO A 308 -21.89 -5.31 14.90
N TRP A 309 -21.36 -4.48 14.02
CA TRP A 309 -20.10 -4.68 13.32
C TRP A 309 -19.21 -3.45 13.47
N THR A 310 -17.91 -3.69 13.59
CA THR A 310 -16.89 -2.65 13.67
C THR A 310 -15.84 -2.86 12.59
N TYR A 311 -15.48 -1.80 11.87
CA TYR A 311 -14.34 -1.74 10.96
C TYR A 311 -13.41 -0.62 11.41
N ALA A 312 -12.14 -0.90 11.59
CA ALA A 312 -11.13 0.05 12.05
C ALA A 312 -9.96 0.10 11.06
N SER A 313 -9.64 1.30 10.59
CA SER A 313 -8.46 1.61 9.77
C SER A 313 -7.63 2.73 10.43
N GLY A 314 -6.56 3.19 9.77
CA GLY A 314 -5.78 4.34 10.25
C GLY A 314 -6.58 5.66 10.29
N ASP A 315 -7.47 5.87 9.32
CA ASP A 315 -8.30 7.09 9.20
C ASP A 315 -9.44 7.12 10.21
N GLU A 316 -10.25 6.06 10.22
CA GLU A 316 -11.51 6.01 10.97
C GLU A 316 -11.84 4.61 11.51
N THR A 317 -12.62 4.59 12.58
CA THR A 317 -13.29 3.40 13.10
C THR A 317 -14.79 3.57 12.91
N THR A 318 -15.41 2.72 12.09
CA THR A 318 -16.84 2.73 11.85
C THR A 318 -17.53 1.61 12.62
N THR A 319 -18.69 1.89 13.21
CA THR A 319 -19.50 0.89 13.92
C THR A 319 -20.98 1.09 13.63
N GLY A 320 -21.68 0.02 13.28
CA GLY A 320 -23.12 0.06 13.05
C GLY A 320 -23.71 -1.33 12.93
N MET A 321 -24.94 -1.40 12.44
CA MET A 321 -25.71 -2.65 12.39
C MET A 321 -25.64 -3.29 11.01
N MET A 322 -25.37 -4.59 10.99
CA MET A 322 -25.54 -5.47 9.85
C MET A 322 -26.83 -6.27 10.00
N GLN A 323 -27.57 -6.43 8.90
CA GLN A 323 -28.72 -7.30 8.82
C GLN A 323 -28.64 -8.10 7.53
N ARG A 324 -28.62 -9.43 7.64
CA ARG A 324 -28.52 -10.37 6.51
C ARG A 324 -27.33 -10.08 5.58
N GLY A 325 -26.22 -9.65 6.15
CA GLY A 325 -25.00 -9.33 5.42
C GLY A 325 -24.92 -7.90 4.87
N GLN A 326 -25.88 -7.03 5.21
CA GLN A 326 -25.94 -5.67 4.68
C GLN A 326 -25.97 -4.61 5.80
N ARG A 327 -25.25 -3.51 5.60
CA ARG A 327 -25.28 -2.36 6.50
C ARG A 327 -26.67 -1.74 6.53
N THR A 328 -27.14 -1.43 7.72
CA THR A 328 -28.43 -0.77 7.95
C THR A 328 -28.35 0.22 9.11
N GLY A 329 -29.21 1.24 9.05
CA GLY A 329 -29.32 2.26 10.08
C GLY A 329 -28.09 3.15 10.14
N ARG A 330 -27.88 3.75 11.32
CA ARG A 330 -26.78 4.68 11.56
C ARG A 330 -25.48 3.93 11.87
N TRP A 331 -24.41 4.37 11.22
CA TRP A 331 -23.05 3.90 11.43
C TRP A 331 -22.23 5.06 11.99
N GLU A 332 -21.77 4.93 13.23
CA GLU A 332 -20.94 5.93 13.89
C GLU A 332 -19.51 5.85 13.37
N VAL A 333 -18.89 7.02 13.18
CA VAL A 333 -17.50 7.18 12.75
C VAL A 333 -16.74 7.79 13.91
N ARG A 334 -15.73 7.07 14.38
CA ARG A 334 -14.82 7.45 15.46
C ARG A 334 -13.40 7.58 14.92
N PRO A 335 -12.48 8.22 15.67
CA PRO A 335 -11.07 8.27 15.28
C PRO A 335 -10.52 6.88 14.94
N GLY A 336 -9.74 6.78 13.86
CA GLY A 336 -9.05 5.56 13.48
C GLY A 336 -7.94 5.15 14.45
N VAL A 337 -7.28 4.04 14.14
CA VAL A 337 -6.15 3.50 14.91
C VAL A 337 -4.91 4.35 14.66
N ALA A 338 -4.35 4.95 15.71
CA ALA A 338 -3.29 5.94 15.57
C ALA A 338 -1.98 5.33 15.04
N GLU A 339 -1.70 4.08 15.43
CA GLU A 339 -0.52 3.33 15.05
C GLU A 339 -0.44 3.04 13.55
N TRP A 340 -1.58 3.05 12.84
CA TRP A 340 -1.67 2.71 11.42
C TRP A 340 -1.87 3.95 10.54
N ARG A 341 -1.96 5.13 11.15
CA ARG A 341 -2.25 6.37 10.44
C ARG A 341 -0.99 6.94 9.79
N ALA A 342 -1.03 7.20 8.49
CA ALA A 342 0.03 7.94 7.81
C ALA A 342 0.05 9.41 8.26
N ALA A 343 1.20 10.08 8.09
CA ALA A 343 1.38 11.45 8.57
C ALA A 343 0.44 12.48 7.92
N ASP A 344 -0.07 12.20 6.72
CA ASP A 344 -0.97 13.03 5.92
C ASP A 344 -2.46 12.65 6.09
N MET A 345 -2.75 11.55 6.78
CA MET A 345 -4.11 11.06 7.00
C MET A 345 -4.81 11.82 8.12
N HIS A 346 -6.04 12.27 7.88
CA HIS A 346 -6.88 12.90 8.89
C HIS A 346 -7.57 11.85 9.76
N SER A 347 -7.71 12.15 11.05
CA SER A 347 -8.55 11.35 11.94
C SER A 347 -9.98 11.86 11.88
N TYR A 348 -10.89 11.06 11.32
CA TYR A 348 -12.27 11.47 11.13
C TYR A 348 -13.19 11.06 12.29
N THR A 349 -14.24 11.85 12.46
CA THR A 349 -15.41 11.55 13.29
C THR A 349 -16.68 11.89 12.53
N GLY A 350 -17.82 11.36 12.93
CA GLY A 350 -19.10 11.63 12.27
C GLY A 350 -19.99 10.41 12.22
N TYR A 351 -20.75 10.26 11.14
CA TYR A 351 -21.65 9.12 10.95
C TYR A 351 -22.13 9.02 9.50
N ASP A 352 -22.65 7.86 9.14
CA ASP A 352 -23.40 7.59 7.92
C ASP A 352 -24.72 6.90 8.23
N HIS A 353 -25.68 6.96 7.30
CA HIS A 353 -26.89 6.14 7.34
C HIS A 353 -26.94 5.21 6.13
N PHE A 354 -27.31 3.96 6.37
CA PHE A 354 -27.41 2.93 5.34
C PHE A 354 -28.79 2.29 5.30
N VAL A 355 -29.24 2.00 4.07
CA VAL A 355 -30.34 1.10 3.77
C VAL A 355 -29.83 0.06 2.80
N LYS A 356 -29.67 -1.19 3.26
CA LYS A 356 -29.18 -2.33 2.46
C LYS A 356 -27.87 -2.00 1.72
N ASP A 357 -26.84 -1.64 2.49
CA ASP A 357 -25.51 -1.21 2.03
C ASP A 357 -25.42 0.09 1.23
N ARG A 358 -26.55 0.71 0.92
CA ARG A 358 -26.60 1.98 0.19
C ARG A 358 -26.69 3.14 1.18
N LEU A 359 -25.87 4.17 0.97
CA LEU A 359 -25.99 5.42 1.74
C LEU A 359 -27.37 6.03 1.52
N ASP A 360 -28.14 6.19 2.58
CA ASP A 360 -29.50 6.71 2.53
C ASP A 360 -29.86 7.31 3.89
N GLY A 361 -30.01 8.63 3.93
CA GLY A 361 -30.12 9.44 5.13
C GLY A 361 -28.93 10.40 5.34
N PRO A 362 -28.87 11.06 6.50
CA PRO A 362 -27.87 12.09 6.77
C PRO A 362 -26.48 11.47 6.99
N SER A 363 -25.45 12.16 6.50
CA SER A 363 -24.05 11.79 6.69
C SER A 363 -23.23 13.01 7.10
N GLU A 364 -22.21 12.77 7.93
CA GLU A 364 -21.28 13.79 8.39
C GLU A 364 -19.88 13.21 8.53
N ARG A 365 -18.88 14.03 8.20
CA ARG A 365 -17.47 13.79 8.49
C ARG A 365 -16.83 15.07 9.01
N ARG A 366 -16.12 14.95 10.14
CA ARG A 366 -15.39 16.02 10.82
C ARG A 366 -13.93 15.63 11.00
N ALA A 367 -13.04 16.61 10.84
CA ALA A 367 -11.63 16.49 11.17
C ALA A 367 -11.25 17.64 12.13
N GLY A 368 -10.61 17.32 13.25
CA GLY A 368 -10.28 18.32 14.28
C GLY A 368 -11.50 19.09 14.82
N GLY A 369 -12.68 18.45 14.86
CA GLY A 369 -13.96 19.07 15.26
C GLY A 369 -14.67 19.89 14.17
N VAL A 370 -13.97 20.21 13.08
CA VAL A 370 -14.50 20.99 11.95
C VAL A 370 -15.22 20.08 10.97
N VAL A 371 -16.44 20.44 10.57
CA VAL A 371 -17.18 19.75 9.50
C VAL A 371 -16.40 19.86 8.20
N GLN A 372 -16.03 18.71 7.64
CA GLN A 372 -15.43 18.62 6.32
C GLN A 372 -16.52 18.29 5.30
N TRP A 373 -17.40 17.34 5.61
CA TRP A 373 -18.55 17.00 4.77
C TRP A 373 -19.81 16.85 5.62
N GLN A 374 -20.92 17.39 5.15
CA GLN A 374 -22.22 17.19 5.77
C GLN A 374 -23.32 17.31 4.73
N GLY A 375 -24.26 16.38 4.74
CA GLY A 375 -25.44 16.44 3.87
C GLY A 375 -26.30 15.19 4.01
N THR A 376 -27.17 14.96 3.03
CA THR A 376 -28.06 13.79 2.99
C THR A 376 -27.85 13.03 1.70
N TYR A 377 -27.79 11.70 1.83
CA TYR A 377 -27.88 10.79 0.69
C TYR A 377 -29.32 10.31 0.51
N VAL A 378 -29.74 10.15 -0.74
CA VAL A 378 -30.97 9.43 -1.11
C VAL A 378 -30.57 8.42 -2.17
N ASN A 379 -30.79 7.13 -1.91
CA ASN A 379 -30.36 6.06 -2.81
C ASN A 379 -28.90 6.17 -3.27
N GLY A 380 -27.99 6.50 -2.35
CA GLY A 380 -26.56 6.57 -2.61
C GLY A 380 -26.09 7.85 -3.28
N LYS A 381 -27.00 8.78 -3.59
CA LYS A 381 -26.69 10.04 -4.25
C LYS A 381 -26.87 11.23 -3.31
N LYS A 382 -26.00 12.22 -3.39
CA LYS A 382 -26.12 13.47 -2.66
C LYS A 382 -27.40 14.18 -3.05
N GLN A 383 -28.14 14.61 -2.03
CA GLN A 383 -29.40 15.32 -2.15
C GLN A 383 -29.44 16.50 -1.19
N GLY A 384 -30.02 17.62 -1.63
CA GLY A 384 -30.23 18.80 -0.80
C GLY A 384 -28.95 19.59 -0.57
N GLN A 385 -28.92 20.37 0.51
CA GLN A 385 -27.76 21.20 0.86
C GLN A 385 -26.60 20.34 1.37
N TRP A 386 -25.41 20.61 0.83
CA TRP A 386 -24.16 19.97 1.23
C TRP A 386 -23.13 21.01 1.65
N VAL A 387 -22.43 20.71 2.73
CA VAL A 387 -21.19 21.38 3.15
C VAL A 387 -20.04 20.49 2.73
N GLU A 388 -19.03 21.08 2.08
CA GLU A 388 -17.81 20.42 1.62
C GLU A 388 -16.58 21.29 1.94
N PRO A 389 -15.35 20.75 1.87
CA PRO A 389 -14.15 21.55 2.07
C PRO A 389 -14.06 22.64 1.01
N GLY A 390 -13.97 23.89 1.45
CA GLY A 390 -13.87 25.06 0.59
C GLY A 390 -15.18 25.47 -0.09
N GLY A 391 -16.35 24.92 0.27
CA GLY A 391 -17.62 25.37 -0.29
C GLY A 391 -18.79 24.42 -0.10
N GLY A 392 -19.99 24.88 -0.47
CA GLY A 392 -21.20 24.08 -0.34
C GLY A 392 -22.36 24.63 -1.16
N GLY A 393 -23.35 23.79 -1.39
CA GLY A 393 -24.54 24.14 -2.15
C GLY A 393 -25.48 22.95 -2.32
N ASN A 394 -26.50 23.14 -3.16
CA ASN A 394 -27.53 22.13 -3.35
C ASN A 394 -27.14 21.07 -4.37
N TYR A 395 -27.48 19.82 -4.08
CA TYR A 395 -27.42 18.68 -4.97
C TYR A 395 -28.81 18.13 -5.29
N VAL A 396 -28.98 17.65 -6.51
CA VAL A 396 -30.09 16.79 -6.92
C VAL A 396 -29.48 15.60 -7.65
N ASP A 397 -29.58 14.40 -7.09
CA ASP A 397 -28.99 13.18 -7.65
C ASP A 397 -27.49 13.33 -8.02
N ASP A 398 -26.66 13.81 -7.09
CA ASP A 398 -25.23 14.14 -7.27
C ASP A 398 -24.92 15.29 -8.25
N ILE A 399 -25.93 15.92 -8.83
CA ILE A 399 -25.76 17.05 -9.74
C ILE A 399 -25.90 18.35 -8.97
N LYS A 400 -24.90 19.23 -9.06
CA LYS A 400 -24.93 20.56 -8.45
C LYS A 400 -26.04 21.41 -9.07
N GLN A 401 -26.88 22.01 -8.23
CA GLN A 401 -28.02 22.84 -8.62
C GLN A 401 -28.11 24.07 -7.71
N GLY A 402 -28.69 25.16 -8.23
CA GLY A 402 -28.95 26.37 -7.45
C GLY A 402 -27.69 27.09 -6.98
N PRO A 403 -27.78 27.95 -5.95
CA PRO A 403 -26.64 28.72 -5.48
C PRO A 403 -25.58 27.83 -4.82
N TRP A 404 -24.33 28.08 -5.17
CA TRP A 404 -23.15 27.40 -4.66
C TRP A 404 -22.15 28.43 -4.14
N LYS A 405 -21.74 28.27 -2.87
CA LYS A 405 -20.71 29.10 -2.26
C LYS A 405 -19.36 28.38 -2.29
N LYS A 406 -18.29 29.06 -2.68
CA LYS A 406 -16.93 28.51 -2.75
C LYS A 406 -15.92 29.51 -2.19
N SER A 407 -15.00 29.09 -1.33
CA SER A 407 -13.91 29.94 -0.85
C SER A 407 -12.85 30.16 -1.93
N THR A 408 -12.24 31.32 -1.94
CA THR A 408 -11.10 31.65 -2.80
C THR A 408 -9.78 31.57 -2.02
N PRO A 409 -8.62 31.34 -2.67
CA PRO A 409 -7.32 31.18 -1.98
C PRO A 409 -6.87 32.38 -1.15
N ASP A 410 -7.36 33.58 -1.46
CA ASP A 410 -7.13 34.84 -0.78
C ASP A 410 -8.08 35.09 0.42
N GLY A 411 -8.92 34.11 0.78
CA GLY A 411 -9.82 34.17 1.93
C GLY A 411 -11.19 34.79 1.64
N GLY A 412 -11.44 35.21 0.40
CA GLY A 412 -12.75 35.60 -0.08
C GLY A 412 -13.68 34.42 -0.38
N TRP A 413 -14.79 34.71 -1.05
CA TRP A 413 -15.69 33.67 -1.54
C TRP A 413 -16.41 34.08 -2.83
N GLN A 414 -16.79 33.06 -3.60
CA GLN A 414 -17.66 33.17 -4.76
C GLN A 414 -19.02 32.57 -4.44
N VAL A 415 -20.09 33.18 -4.94
CA VAL A 415 -21.42 32.60 -5.02
C VAL A 415 -21.78 32.48 -6.49
N LEU A 416 -22.09 31.28 -6.96
CA LEU A 416 -22.43 31.03 -8.36
C LEU A 416 -23.69 30.17 -8.46
N THR A 417 -24.53 30.45 -9.46
CA THR A 417 -25.72 29.65 -9.71
C THR A 417 -25.36 28.46 -10.60
N MET A 418 -25.73 27.26 -10.17
CA MET A 418 -25.51 26.00 -10.89
C MET A 418 -26.82 25.52 -11.51
N LEU A 419 -26.76 25.08 -12.76
CA LEU A 419 -27.82 24.36 -13.44
C LEU A 419 -27.23 23.11 -14.09
N ASN A 420 -27.74 21.94 -13.71
CA ASN A 420 -27.29 20.66 -14.26
C ASN A 420 -25.77 20.45 -14.20
N GLY A 421 -25.15 20.86 -13.08
CA GLY A 421 -23.71 20.70 -12.86
C GLY A 421 -22.83 21.73 -13.55
N LYS A 422 -23.39 22.74 -14.22
CA LYS A 422 -22.65 23.83 -14.86
C LYS A 422 -23.04 25.20 -14.28
N PRO A 423 -22.13 26.18 -14.23
CA PRO A 423 -22.49 27.56 -13.93
C PRO A 423 -23.52 28.09 -14.95
N ASP A 424 -24.66 28.58 -14.48
CA ASP A 424 -25.71 29.15 -15.31
C ASP A 424 -26.45 30.21 -14.49
N GLY A 425 -26.38 31.46 -14.93
CA GLY A 425 -26.80 32.64 -14.19
C GLY A 425 -25.62 33.42 -13.60
N LYS A 426 -25.88 34.10 -12.49
CA LYS A 426 -24.95 35.07 -11.88
C LYS A 426 -23.86 34.37 -11.06
N LEU A 427 -22.63 34.86 -11.20
CA LEU A 427 -21.50 34.64 -10.29
C LEU A 427 -21.16 35.97 -9.61
N GLU A 428 -20.96 35.94 -8.30
CA GLU A 428 -20.52 37.07 -7.48
C GLU A 428 -19.28 36.66 -6.68
N GLN A 429 -18.20 37.42 -6.79
CA GLN A 429 -17.00 37.24 -5.98
C GLN A 429 -16.90 38.36 -4.94
N TYR A 430 -16.56 37.95 -3.72
CA TYR A 430 -16.36 38.83 -2.59
C TYR A 430 -14.96 38.65 -2.04
N ALA A 431 -14.33 39.77 -1.68
CA ALA A 431 -13.10 39.80 -0.91
C ALA A 431 -13.29 39.19 0.49
N ALA A 432 -12.19 38.93 1.21
CA ALA A 432 -12.21 38.41 2.58
C ALA A 432 -12.99 39.30 3.57
N ASP A 433 -13.07 40.61 3.30
CA ASP A 433 -13.83 41.59 4.10
C ASP A 433 -15.31 41.73 3.65
N GLY A 434 -15.75 40.94 2.68
CA GLY A 434 -17.12 40.92 2.17
C GLY A 434 -17.43 41.97 1.11
N ARG A 435 -16.47 42.77 0.65
CA ARG A 435 -16.68 43.68 -0.49
C ARG A 435 -16.85 42.90 -1.79
N LEU A 436 -17.82 43.29 -2.60
CA LEU A 436 -18.03 42.74 -3.95
C LEU A 436 -16.89 43.19 -4.87
N GLU A 437 -16.21 42.25 -5.50
CA GLU A 437 -15.09 42.51 -6.41
C GLU A 437 -15.45 42.28 -7.87
N LEU A 438 -16.32 41.30 -8.14
CA LEU A 438 -16.62 40.83 -9.48
C LEU A 438 -18.06 40.30 -9.54
N VAL A 439 -18.74 40.65 -10.63
CA VAL A 439 -20.00 40.05 -11.05
C VAL A 439 -19.84 39.55 -12.47
N GLU A 440 -20.22 38.30 -12.72
CA GLU A 440 -20.20 37.67 -14.04
C GLU A 440 -21.54 36.99 -14.30
N HIS A 441 -21.88 36.80 -15.57
CA HIS A 441 -23.06 36.05 -15.99
C HIS A 441 -22.62 34.90 -16.88
N TYR A 442 -23.18 33.72 -16.62
CA TYR A 442 -22.88 32.49 -17.32
C TYR A 442 -24.13 31.90 -17.95
N ARG A 443 -23.94 31.18 -19.05
CA ARG A 443 -24.93 30.32 -19.68
C ARG A 443 -24.28 29.00 -20.02
N LEU A 444 -24.80 27.90 -19.46
CA LEU A 444 -24.27 26.54 -19.66
C LEU A 444 -22.74 26.40 -19.45
N GLY A 445 -22.20 27.14 -18.49
CA GLY A 445 -20.80 27.13 -18.09
C GLY A 445 -19.89 28.09 -18.86
N VAL A 446 -20.44 28.91 -19.77
CA VAL A 446 -19.70 29.87 -20.58
C VAL A 446 -20.10 31.29 -20.19
N LEU A 447 -19.11 32.21 -20.10
CA LEU A 447 -19.36 33.62 -19.80
C LEU A 447 -20.23 34.25 -20.88
N ASP A 448 -21.41 34.70 -20.50
CA ASP A 448 -22.46 35.15 -21.40
C ASP A 448 -23.39 36.13 -20.67
N GLY A 449 -23.36 37.39 -21.10
CA GLY A 449 -23.97 38.52 -20.42
C GLY A 449 -22.93 39.52 -19.91
N THR A 450 -23.25 40.25 -18.84
CA THR A 450 -22.42 41.33 -18.33
C THR A 450 -21.36 40.83 -17.35
N MET A 451 -20.17 41.42 -17.45
CA MET A 451 -19.09 41.30 -16.45
C MET A 451 -18.84 42.68 -15.86
N GLU A 452 -18.81 42.78 -14.53
CA GLU A 452 -18.52 44.01 -13.80
C GLU A 452 -17.44 43.72 -12.75
N SER A 453 -16.46 44.61 -12.59
CA SER A 453 -15.57 44.56 -11.42
C SER A 453 -15.54 45.89 -10.69
N PHE A 454 -15.17 45.84 -9.42
CA PHE A 454 -15.23 46.97 -8.51
C PHE A 454 -13.86 47.26 -7.91
N TYR A 455 -13.62 48.53 -7.62
CA TYR A 455 -12.48 48.98 -6.83
C TYR A 455 -12.68 48.65 -5.34
N PRO A 456 -11.60 48.70 -4.54
CA PRO A 456 -11.69 48.51 -3.09
C PRO A 456 -12.69 49.46 -2.40
N ASP A 457 -12.96 50.65 -2.94
CA ASP A 457 -13.94 51.59 -2.39
C ASP A 457 -15.39 51.28 -2.82
N GLY A 458 -15.61 50.20 -3.56
CA GLY A 458 -16.91 49.77 -4.07
C GLY A 458 -17.33 50.46 -5.37
N LYS A 459 -16.55 51.41 -5.89
CA LYS A 459 -16.87 52.05 -7.17
C LYS A 459 -16.62 51.08 -8.32
N ARG A 460 -17.42 51.20 -9.38
CA ARG A 460 -17.24 50.36 -10.58
C ARG A 460 -15.87 50.65 -11.20
N ARG A 461 -15.11 49.60 -11.46
CA ARG A 461 -13.83 49.63 -12.14
C ARG A 461 -13.99 49.27 -13.61
N TYR A 462 -14.73 48.22 -13.89
CA TYR A 462 -14.87 47.65 -15.23
C TYR A 462 -16.30 47.25 -15.50
N GLN A 463 -16.72 47.38 -16.75
CA GLN A 463 -17.94 46.77 -17.27
C GLN A 463 -17.71 46.31 -18.71
N GLY A 464 -18.08 45.07 -19.02
CA GLY A 464 -18.00 44.50 -20.35
C GLY A 464 -19.19 43.58 -20.65
N THR A 465 -19.47 43.36 -21.92
CA THR A 465 -20.52 42.43 -22.37
C THR A 465 -19.89 41.27 -23.14
N PHE A 466 -20.39 40.07 -22.90
CA PHE A 466 -19.87 38.83 -23.45
C PHE A 466 -20.98 38.00 -24.08
N ALA A 467 -20.66 37.30 -25.17
CA ALA A 467 -21.49 36.30 -25.82
C ALA A 467 -20.61 35.09 -26.15
N ASP A 468 -21.03 33.88 -25.76
CA ASP A 468 -20.28 32.63 -25.99
C ASP A 468 -18.79 32.72 -25.57
N GLY A 469 -18.52 33.38 -24.45
CA GLY A 469 -17.18 33.53 -23.88
C GLY A 469 -16.30 34.58 -24.55
N LYS A 470 -16.81 35.30 -25.56
CA LYS A 470 -16.11 36.36 -26.28
C LYS A 470 -16.70 37.71 -25.93
N ARG A 471 -15.88 38.76 -25.92
CA ARG A 471 -16.37 40.15 -25.80
C ARG A 471 -17.28 40.47 -26.99
N ASP A 472 -18.50 40.91 -26.72
CA ASP A 472 -19.46 41.29 -27.75
C ASP A 472 -20.33 42.42 -27.22
N GLY A 473 -20.19 43.62 -27.79
CA GLY A 473 -20.75 44.87 -27.29
C GLY A 473 -19.71 45.78 -26.63
N ALA A 474 -20.21 46.65 -25.75
CA ALA A 474 -19.41 47.71 -25.12
C ALA A 474 -18.54 47.18 -23.98
N GLU A 475 -17.34 47.75 -23.86
CA GLU A 475 -16.37 47.55 -22.79
C GLU A 475 -15.91 48.92 -22.26
N THR A 476 -16.00 49.12 -20.94
CA THR A 476 -15.59 50.35 -20.28
C THR A 476 -14.69 50.01 -19.09
N LEU A 477 -13.55 50.70 -19.00
CA LEU A 477 -12.70 50.71 -17.81
C LEU A 477 -12.68 52.14 -17.25
N LEU A 478 -12.99 52.29 -15.97
CA LEU A 478 -13.02 53.57 -15.25
C LEU A 478 -11.69 53.78 -14.51
N TYR A 479 -11.34 55.03 -14.23
CA TYR A 479 -10.25 55.36 -13.31
C TYR A 479 -10.67 55.14 -11.84
N PRO A 480 -9.71 55.01 -10.88
CA PRO A 480 -10.01 54.81 -9.46
C PRO A 480 -10.83 55.93 -8.79
N ASP A 481 -10.84 57.14 -9.35
CA ASP A 481 -11.71 58.23 -8.89
C ASP A 481 -13.21 57.96 -9.18
N GLY A 482 -13.49 57.06 -10.12
CA GLY A 482 -14.75 56.33 -10.28
C GLY A 482 -15.79 56.98 -11.20
N GLU A 483 -15.45 58.08 -11.88
CA GLU A 483 -16.38 58.79 -12.77
C GLU A 483 -15.90 58.88 -14.22
N LEU A 484 -14.59 58.80 -14.47
CA LEU A 484 -14.03 59.00 -15.80
C LEU A 484 -13.61 57.68 -16.47
N PRO A 485 -14.09 57.38 -17.69
CA PRO A 485 -13.61 56.25 -18.47
C PRO A 485 -12.14 56.42 -18.85
N GLN A 486 -11.27 55.52 -18.38
CA GLN A 486 -9.93 55.35 -18.93
C GLN A 486 -10.01 54.91 -20.39
N PHE A 487 -10.91 53.97 -20.70
CA PHE A 487 -11.29 53.69 -22.08
C PHE A 487 -12.74 53.22 -22.20
N HIS A 488 -13.28 53.42 -23.39
CA HIS A 488 -14.52 52.83 -23.88
C HIS A 488 -14.24 52.19 -25.24
N ARG A 489 -14.55 50.91 -25.41
CA ARG A 489 -14.26 50.13 -26.62
C ARG A 489 -15.49 49.34 -27.02
N ASN A 490 -15.63 49.10 -28.32
CA ASN A 490 -16.69 48.25 -28.84
C ASN A 490 -16.09 46.99 -29.47
N TRP A 491 -16.76 45.87 -29.22
CA TRP A 491 -16.35 44.54 -29.62
C TRP A 491 -17.48 43.86 -30.40
N HIS A 492 -17.13 42.97 -31.30
CA HIS A 492 -18.06 42.02 -31.90
C HIS A 492 -17.36 40.68 -32.00
N MET A 493 -17.93 39.61 -31.40
CA MET A 493 -17.36 38.26 -31.45
C MET A 493 -15.87 38.17 -31.10
N GLY A 494 -15.42 38.99 -30.13
CA GLY A 494 -14.04 39.04 -29.64
C GLY A 494 -13.07 39.91 -30.44
N VAL A 495 -13.52 40.59 -31.50
CA VAL A 495 -12.70 41.53 -32.28
C VAL A 495 -13.19 42.97 -32.11
N LEU A 496 -12.28 43.95 -32.13
CA LEU A 496 -12.65 45.37 -32.05
C LEU A 496 -13.55 45.78 -33.22
N HIS A 497 -14.67 46.40 -32.93
CA HIS A 497 -15.66 46.83 -33.93
C HIS A 497 -16.42 48.04 -33.42
N GLY A 498 -16.44 49.14 -34.16
CA GLY A 498 -17.03 50.42 -33.76
C GLY A 498 -16.01 51.41 -33.19
N VAL A 499 -16.52 52.45 -32.53
CA VAL A 499 -15.71 53.56 -31.99
C VAL A 499 -15.03 53.13 -30.69
N ASN A 500 -13.74 53.43 -30.59
CA ASN A 500 -12.93 53.24 -29.40
C ASN A 500 -12.35 54.59 -28.95
N ILE A 501 -12.46 54.86 -27.66
CA ILE A 501 -12.00 56.09 -27.02
C ILE A 501 -11.12 55.69 -25.84
N GLU A 502 -9.93 56.28 -25.74
CA GLU A 502 -9.09 56.25 -24.54
C GLU A 502 -8.98 57.69 -24.05
N ASN A 503 -9.13 57.93 -22.75
CA ASN A 503 -9.04 59.27 -22.16
C ASN A 503 -7.83 59.38 -21.22
N PHE A 504 -7.42 60.61 -20.94
CA PHE A 504 -6.56 60.93 -19.81
C PHE A 504 -7.37 61.01 -18.52
N GLN A 505 -6.70 61.01 -17.37
CA GLN A 505 -7.35 61.13 -16.06
C GLN A 505 -8.07 62.48 -15.85
N ASN A 506 -7.75 63.50 -16.64
CA ASN A 506 -8.48 64.77 -16.63
C ASN A 506 -9.75 64.76 -17.50
N GLY A 507 -10.12 63.59 -18.06
CA GLY A 507 -11.34 63.38 -18.85
C GLY A 507 -11.21 63.77 -20.33
N LYS A 508 -10.10 64.37 -20.77
CA LYS A 508 -9.89 64.70 -22.18
C LYS A 508 -9.52 63.44 -22.98
N PRO A 509 -9.91 63.34 -24.26
CA PRO A 509 -9.53 62.20 -25.09
C PRO A 509 -8.01 62.16 -25.23
N LYS A 510 -7.44 60.97 -25.11
CA LYS A 510 -6.06 60.63 -25.46
C LYS A 510 -5.99 60.05 -26.86
N GLN A 511 -6.98 59.22 -27.20
CA GLN A 511 -7.11 58.61 -28.51
C GLN A 511 -8.58 58.40 -28.85
N ILE A 512 -8.95 58.69 -30.11
CA ILE A 512 -10.24 58.32 -30.69
C ILE A 512 -9.97 57.62 -32.02
N GLY A 513 -10.62 56.49 -32.26
CA GLY A 513 -10.55 55.81 -33.56
C GLY A 513 -11.60 54.73 -33.68
N ALA A 514 -11.94 54.35 -34.92
CA ALA A 514 -12.93 53.31 -35.18
C ALA A 514 -12.30 52.05 -35.76
N TYR A 515 -12.89 50.91 -35.47
CA TYR A 515 -12.47 49.62 -36.01
C TYR A 515 -13.61 48.95 -36.76
N ASN A 516 -13.30 48.26 -37.86
CA ASN A 516 -14.22 47.33 -38.49
C ASN A 516 -13.56 45.94 -38.52
N MET A 517 -14.05 45.03 -37.68
CA MET A 517 -13.54 43.66 -37.56
C MET A 517 -12.02 43.61 -37.31
N GLY A 518 -11.57 44.39 -36.33
CA GLY A 518 -10.17 44.48 -35.90
C GLY A 518 -9.28 45.40 -36.74
N ARG A 519 -9.75 45.88 -37.90
CA ARG A 519 -9.00 46.81 -38.76
C ARG A 519 -9.37 48.25 -38.46
N LYS A 520 -8.37 49.14 -38.34
CA LYS A 520 -8.60 50.59 -38.23
C LYS A 520 -9.41 51.08 -39.44
N THR A 521 -10.39 51.93 -39.21
CA THR A 521 -11.20 52.54 -40.28
C THR A 521 -11.53 53.99 -39.92
N GLY A 522 -11.54 54.87 -40.92
CA GLY A 522 -11.87 56.27 -40.73
C GLY A 522 -10.77 57.03 -40.00
N ARG A 523 -11.15 58.07 -39.25
CA ARG A 523 -10.20 58.98 -38.60
C ARG A 523 -9.72 58.40 -37.27
N PHE A 524 -8.40 58.37 -37.12
CA PHE A 524 -7.72 58.13 -35.85
C PHE A 524 -7.06 59.43 -35.39
N GLN A 525 -7.37 59.84 -34.17
CA GLN A 525 -6.90 61.08 -33.59
C GLN A 525 -6.18 60.79 -32.26
N TYR A 526 -5.01 61.39 -32.08
CA TYR A 526 -4.21 61.33 -30.86
C TYR A 526 -4.04 62.73 -30.28
N PHE A 527 -4.21 62.86 -28.98
CA PHE A 527 -4.22 64.15 -28.30
C PHE A 527 -3.21 64.18 -27.15
N ARG A 528 -2.76 65.37 -26.78
CA ARG A 528 -2.05 65.63 -25.52
C ARG A 528 -3.05 65.72 -24.36
N ASP A 529 -2.54 65.65 -23.15
CA ASP A 529 -3.30 65.82 -21.91
C ASP A 529 -3.96 67.21 -21.79
N ASP A 530 -3.46 68.23 -22.48
CA ASP A 530 -4.13 69.53 -22.58
C ASP A 530 -5.28 69.58 -23.60
N GLY A 531 -5.51 68.49 -24.36
CA GLY A 531 -6.53 68.37 -25.40
C GLY A 531 -6.08 68.79 -26.80
N GLN A 532 -4.83 69.19 -26.99
CA GLN A 532 -4.30 69.52 -28.32
C GLN A 532 -4.13 68.26 -29.17
N LEU A 533 -4.65 68.28 -30.40
CA LEU A 533 -4.45 67.22 -31.40
C LEU A 533 -2.96 67.16 -31.80
N ILE A 534 -2.34 66.00 -31.62
CA ILE A 534 -0.93 65.72 -31.99
C ILE A 534 -0.87 65.12 -33.38
N GLU A 535 -1.77 64.17 -33.67
CA GLU A 535 -1.73 63.36 -34.88
C GLU A 535 -3.16 63.01 -35.30
N GLU A 536 -3.44 63.14 -36.59
CA GLU A 536 -4.64 62.60 -37.23
C GLU A 536 -4.24 61.77 -38.46
N THR A 537 -4.72 60.53 -38.53
CA THR A 537 -4.50 59.63 -39.66
C THR A 537 -5.84 59.08 -40.16
N MET A 538 -6.02 59.04 -41.48
CA MET A 538 -7.19 58.42 -42.14
C MET A 538 -6.83 57.01 -42.63
N TYR A 539 -7.67 56.02 -42.31
CA TYR A 539 -7.48 54.60 -42.67
C TYR A 539 -8.61 54.04 -43.54
#